data_AF-A0A218NP75-F1
#
_entry.id   AF-A0A218NP75-F1
#
_cell.length_a   1.000
_cell.length_b   1.000
_cell.length_c   1.000
_cell.angle_alpha   90.00
_cell.angle_beta   90.00
_cell.angle_gamma   90.00
#
_symmetry.space_group_name_H-M   'P 1'
#
loop_
_entity.id
_entity.type
_entity.pdbx_description
1 polymer ?
#
loop_
_entity_poly.entity_id
_entity_poly.type
_entity_poly.pdbx_seq_one_letter_code
_entity_poly.pdbx_strand_id
1 'polypeptide(L)'
;MVERVAYRGLLSEQAKSLTDEQYLEMLNSRERRFIKRNSMQFKEIMEQVKKHRKNGKPIRTHLREAVILPSWVGLTFSVYTGKDFQNLEITANMLGHRLGEFAYTTKRVVHSAPGVRATRGSKFLAQK
;
A
#
# COMPACT_ATOMS: atom_id res chain seq x y z
N MET A 1 -22.75 18.53 -0.05
CA MET A 1 -21.67 17.55 -0.30
C MET A 1 -21.17 17.12 1.07
N VAL A 2 -21.40 15.88 1.48
CA VAL A 2 -21.03 15.43 2.84
C VAL A 2 -19.57 15.01 2.82
N GLU A 3 -18.70 15.75 3.52
CA GLU A 3 -17.32 15.36 3.71
C GLU A 3 -17.27 14.08 4.54
N ARG A 4 -16.83 12.99 3.91
CA ARG A 4 -16.69 11.71 4.60
C ARG A 4 -15.50 11.78 5.55
N VAL A 5 -15.70 11.28 6.77
CA VAL A 5 -14.63 11.08 7.75
C VAL A 5 -13.54 10.21 7.12
N ALA A 6 -12.29 10.69 7.18
CA ALA A 6 -11.16 10.06 6.53
C ALA A 6 -10.38 9.11 7.46
N TYR A 7 -10.08 9.53 8.68
CA TYR A 7 -9.27 8.74 9.61
C TYR A 7 -9.66 9.00 11.07
N ARG A 8 -10.10 7.98 11.81
CA ARG A 8 -10.45 8.04 13.24
C ARG A 8 -11.31 9.26 13.66
N GLY A 9 -12.27 9.66 12.84
CA GLY A 9 -13.13 10.81 13.12
C GLY A 9 -12.67 12.15 12.50
N LEU A 10 -11.47 12.19 11.92
CA LEU A 10 -10.90 13.38 11.29
C LEU A 10 -11.36 13.55 9.84
N LEU A 11 -11.52 14.81 9.43
CA LEU A 11 -11.69 15.19 8.04
C LEU A 11 -10.37 15.08 7.25
N SER A 12 -10.44 15.02 5.92
CA SER A 12 -9.26 14.86 5.07
C SER A 12 -8.23 15.98 5.25
N GLU A 13 -8.68 17.23 5.41
CA GLU A 13 -7.79 18.39 5.58
C GLU A 13 -7.10 18.38 6.94
N GLN A 14 -7.85 18.04 7.99
CA GLN A 14 -7.30 17.89 9.34
C GLN A 14 -6.26 16.77 9.39
N ALA A 15 -6.54 15.64 8.73
CA ALA A 15 -5.63 14.51 8.66
C ALA A 15 -4.32 14.86 7.93
N LYS A 16 -4.33 15.76 6.94
CA LYS A 16 -3.11 16.24 6.26
C LYS A 16 -2.28 17.19 7.13
N SER A 17 -2.94 18.03 7.92
CA SER A 17 -2.28 19.03 8.78
C SER A 17 -1.62 18.44 10.02
N LEU A 18 -1.82 17.14 10.26
CA LEU A 18 -1.41 16.49 11.50
C LEU A 18 0.11 16.36 11.58
N THR A 19 0.67 16.63 12.77
CA THR A 19 2.10 16.43 12.99
C THR A 19 2.43 14.94 13.13
N ASP A 20 3.66 14.56 12.79
CA ASP A 20 4.10 13.17 12.87
C ASP A 20 3.98 12.61 14.31
N GLU A 21 4.17 13.46 15.33
CA GLU A 21 4.04 13.11 16.74
C GLU A 21 2.60 12.80 17.14
N GLN A 22 1.66 13.68 16.80
CA GLN A 22 0.23 13.46 17.05
C GLN A 22 -0.28 12.23 16.30
N TYR A 23 0.24 12.00 15.09
CA TYR A 23 -0.12 10.85 14.28
C TYR A 23 0.34 9.53 14.91
N LEU A 24 1.54 9.51 15.49
CA LEU A 24 2.10 8.33 16.18
C LEU A 24 1.22 7.86 17.34
N GLU A 25 0.62 8.77 18.10
CA GLU A 25 -0.30 8.44 19.19
C GLU A 25 -1.59 7.80 18.66
N MET A 26 -2.02 8.20 17.47
CA MET A 26 -3.19 7.68 16.78
C MET A 26 -2.90 6.45 15.91
N LEU A 27 -1.68 5.93 15.88
CA LEU A 27 -1.37 4.70 15.15
C LEU A 27 -1.55 3.45 16.02
N ASN A 28 -1.77 2.32 15.36
CA ASN A 28 -1.72 1.00 15.96
C ASN A 28 -0.27 0.65 16.37
N SER A 29 -0.12 -0.30 17.31
CA SER A 29 1.16 -0.60 17.95
C SER A 29 2.25 -1.04 16.97
N ARG A 30 1.89 -1.76 15.90
CA ARG A 30 2.85 -2.27 14.89
C ARG A 30 3.45 -1.12 14.09
N GLU A 31 2.63 -0.20 13.64
CA GLU A 31 2.98 0.96 12.83
C GLU A 31 3.80 1.94 13.66
N ARG A 32 3.37 2.20 14.90
CA ARG A 32 4.11 3.03 15.86
C ARG A 32 5.51 2.46 16.11
N ARG A 33 5.64 1.14 16.31
CA ARG A 33 6.93 0.47 16.50
C ARG A 33 7.83 0.59 15.27
N PHE A 34 7.27 0.47 14.06
CA PHE A 34 8.03 0.57 12.82
C PHE A 34 8.64 1.98 12.65
N ILE A 35 7.84 3.02 12.84
CA ILE A 35 8.30 4.42 12.71
C ILE A 35 9.33 4.74 13.81
N LYS A 36 9.07 4.36 15.07
CA LYS A 36 10.01 4.59 16.18
C LYS A 36 11.37 3.94 15.99
N ARG A 37 11.41 2.74 15.37
CA ARG A 37 12.66 2.04 15.06
C ARG A 37 13.45 2.70 13.93
N ASN A 38 12.80 3.54 13.12
CA ASN A 38 13.40 4.39 12.08
C ASN A 38 14.50 3.69 11.26
N SER A 39 14.10 2.68 10.49
CA SER A 39 15.01 1.91 9.63
C SER A 39 15.68 2.78 8.56
N MET A 40 16.87 2.39 8.10
CA MET A 40 17.62 3.10 7.05
C MET A 40 16.80 3.21 5.75
N GLN A 41 16.12 2.13 5.37
CA GLN A 41 15.25 2.09 4.19
C GLN A 41 14.06 3.06 4.29
N PHE A 42 13.54 3.29 5.49
CA PHE A 42 12.48 4.29 5.70
C PHE A 42 13.01 5.71 5.49
N LYS A 43 14.25 6.00 5.91
CA LYS A 43 14.90 7.29 5.66
C LYS A 43 15.10 7.55 4.17
N GLU A 44 15.49 6.54 3.41
CA GLU A 44 15.64 6.64 1.95
C GLU A 44 14.34 7.07 1.26
N ILE A 45 13.20 6.49 1.67
CA ILE A 45 11.89 6.91 1.14
C ILE A 45 11.58 8.35 1.52
N MET A 46 11.82 8.74 2.78
CA MET A 46 11.60 10.12 3.22
C MET A 46 12.43 11.13 2.42
N GLU A 47 13.67 10.77 2.06
CA GLU A 47 14.49 11.60 1.16
C GLU A 47 13.94 11.65 -0.26
N GLN A 48 13.46 10.53 -0.81
CA GLN A 48 12.82 10.51 -2.12
C GLN A 48 11.57 11.38 -2.15
N VAL A 49 10.75 11.35 -1.10
CA VAL A 49 9.57 12.22 -0.94
C VAL A 49 9.99 13.70 -0.94
N LYS A 50 11.05 14.06 -0.20
CA LYS A 50 11.61 15.42 -0.22
C LYS A 50 12.09 15.82 -1.62
N LYS A 51 12.74 14.91 -2.36
CA LYS A 51 13.20 15.15 -3.74
C LYS A 51 12.04 15.31 -4.72
N HIS A 52 10.97 14.53 -4.55
CA HIS A 52 9.76 14.63 -5.37
C HIS A 52 9.10 16.00 -5.21
N ARG A 53 8.97 16.50 -3.97
CA ARG A 53 8.41 17.85 -3.73
C ARG A 53 9.21 18.97 -4.40
N LYS A 54 10.52 18.79 -4.62
CA LYS A 54 11.37 19.77 -5.29
C LYS A 54 11.33 19.67 -6.82
N ASN A 55 11.42 18.45 -7.35
CA ASN A 55 11.74 18.22 -8.76
C ASN A 55 10.68 17.41 -9.52
N GLY A 56 9.57 17.00 -8.89
CA GLY A 56 8.51 16.19 -9.49
C GLY A 56 8.91 14.76 -9.87
N LYS A 57 10.12 14.31 -9.54
CA LYS A 57 10.62 12.97 -9.91
C LYS A 57 9.78 11.85 -9.28
N PRO A 58 9.35 10.83 -10.02
CA PRO A 58 8.45 9.79 -9.49
C PRO A 58 9.06 9.05 -8.30
N ILE A 59 8.26 8.83 -7.25
CA ILE A 59 8.70 8.15 -6.03
C ILE A 59 8.59 6.63 -6.26
N ARG A 60 9.73 5.98 -6.56
CA ARG A 60 9.79 4.53 -6.80
C ARG A 60 10.32 3.82 -5.56
N THR A 61 9.56 2.85 -5.05
CA THR A 61 9.89 2.17 -3.80
C THR A 61 9.78 0.65 -3.91
N HIS A 62 10.77 -0.04 -3.34
CA HIS A 62 10.71 -1.49 -3.09
C HIS A 62 10.23 -1.80 -1.67
N LEU A 63 10.28 -0.82 -0.75
CA LEU A 63 9.86 -1.01 0.64
C LEU A 63 8.33 -0.99 0.73
N ARG A 64 7.75 -2.19 0.66
CA ARG A 64 6.31 -2.43 0.83
C ARG A 64 5.83 -2.29 2.28
N GLU A 65 6.75 -2.29 3.23
CA GLU A 65 6.45 -2.20 4.66
C GLU A 65 6.26 -0.77 5.18
N ALA A 66 6.56 0.23 4.37
CA ALA A 66 6.45 1.63 4.78
C ALA A 66 5.01 1.97 5.18
N VAL A 67 4.87 2.61 6.34
CA VAL A 67 3.59 3.11 6.85
C VAL A 67 3.28 4.44 6.17
N ILE A 68 2.04 4.60 5.72
CA ILE A 68 1.59 5.83 5.08
C ILE A 68 1.51 6.95 6.12
N LEU A 69 2.15 8.08 5.81
CA LEU A 69 2.18 9.27 6.65
C LEU A 69 1.19 10.35 6.15
N PRO A 70 0.70 11.23 7.05
CA PRO A 70 -0.11 12.40 6.70
C PRO A 70 0.45 13.24 5.56
N SER A 71 1.76 13.46 5.58
CA SER A 71 2.51 14.23 4.58
C SER A 71 2.49 13.63 3.16
N TRP A 72 2.08 12.37 3.01
CA TRP A 72 2.09 11.65 1.74
C TRP A 72 0.74 11.66 1.02
N VAL A 73 -0.32 12.14 1.67
CA VAL A 73 -1.65 12.23 1.07
C VAL A 73 -1.60 13.16 -0.15
N GLY A 74 -2.10 12.69 -1.29
CA GLY A 74 -2.05 13.38 -2.58
C GLY A 74 -0.76 13.16 -3.38
N LEU A 75 0.20 12.37 -2.87
CA LEU A 75 1.36 11.94 -3.65
C LEU A 75 1.09 10.61 -4.36
N THR A 76 1.71 10.45 -5.53
CA THR A 76 1.70 9.19 -6.26
C THR A 76 2.99 8.41 -6.01
N PHE A 77 2.86 7.17 -5.52
CA PHE A 77 3.96 6.25 -5.28
C PHE A 77 3.93 5.12 -6.31
N SER A 78 5.09 4.78 -6.85
CA SER A 78 5.29 3.60 -7.68
C SER A 78 5.84 2.48 -6.80
N VAL A 79 4.98 1.52 -6.42
CA VAL A 79 5.31 0.42 -5.50
C VAL A 79 5.62 -0.85 -6.28
N TYR A 80 6.71 -1.54 -5.93
CA TYR A 80 7.11 -2.79 -6.59
C TYR A 80 6.19 -3.98 -6.23
N THR A 81 5.64 -4.65 -7.25
CA THR A 81 4.76 -5.83 -7.08
C THR A 81 5.50 -7.16 -7.17
N GLY A 82 6.78 -7.17 -7.54
CA GLY A 82 7.58 -8.39 -7.75
C GLY A 82 8.12 -8.51 -9.17
N LYS A 83 7.53 -7.78 -10.12
CA LYS A 83 7.97 -7.67 -11.52
C LYS A 83 7.94 -6.22 -12.00
N ASP A 84 6.79 -5.58 -11.81
CA ASP A 84 6.53 -4.22 -12.30
C ASP A 84 6.30 -3.27 -11.12
N PHE A 85 6.27 -1.96 -11.42
CA PHE A 85 5.91 -0.93 -10.46
C PHE A 85 4.46 -0.50 -10.70
N GLN A 86 3.62 -0.64 -9.68
CA GLN A 86 2.24 -0.17 -9.72
C GLN A 86 2.17 1.24 -9.15
N ASN A 87 1.54 2.16 -9.90
CA ASN A 87 1.30 3.52 -9.45
C ASN A 87 0.09 3.55 -8.53
N LEU A 88 0.26 4.14 -7.35
CA LEU A 88 -0.73 4.27 -6.30
C LEU A 88 -0.80 5.73 -5.86
N GLU A 89 -1.97 6.35 -6.02
CA GLU A 89 -2.26 7.66 -5.48
C GLU A 89 -2.78 7.52 -4.05
N ILE A 90 -2.12 8.19 -3.09
CA ILE A 90 -2.45 8.03 -1.68
C ILE A 90 -3.61 8.95 -1.30
N THR A 91 -4.68 8.33 -0.79
CA THR A 91 -5.84 9.03 -0.22
C THR A 91 -5.78 9.03 1.31
N ALA A 92 -6.50 9.96 1.94
CA ALA A 92 -6.50 10.10 3.41
C ALA A 92 -7.03 8.85 4.15
N ASN A 93 -7.89 8.05 3.51
CA ASN A 93 -8.42 6.80 4.09
C ASN A 93 -7.35 5.71 4.20
N MET A 94 -6.20 5.86 3.54
CA MET A 94 -5.09 4.92 3.57
C MET A 94 -4.12 5.19 4.72
N LEU A 95 -4.36 6.23 5.53
CA LEU A 95 -3.57 6.49 6.73
C LEU A 95 -3.66 5.31 7.70
N GLY A 96 -2.54 4.96 8.32
CA GLY A 96 -2.38 3.83 9.22
C GLY A 96 -2.10 2.50 8.54
N HIS A 97 -2.21 2.43 7.22
CA HIS A 97 -1.91 1.23 6.45
C HIS A 97 -0.47 1.23 5.89
N ARG A 98 -0.01 0.06 5.46
CA ARG A 98 1.27 -0.10 4.77
C ARG A 98 1.10 0.01 3.25
N LEU A 99 2.08 0.56 2.56
CA LEU A 99 2.06 0.70 1.08
C LEU A 99 1.81 -0.63 0.36
N GLY A 100 2.36 -1.72 0.88
CA GLY A 100 2.22 -3.05 0.28
C GLY A 100 0.81 -3.64 0.30
N GLU A 101 -0.10 -3.11 1.11
CA GLU A 101 -1.49 -3.58 1.19
C GLU A 101 -2.28 -3.22 -0.06
N PHE A 102 -1.92 -2.11 -0.71
CA PHE A 102 -2.60 -1.59 -1.90
C PHE A 102 -2.00 -2.10 -3.22
N ALA A 103 -0.83 -2.75 -3.16
CA ALA A 103 -0.13 -3.28 -4.33
C ALA A 103 -0.16 -4.81 -4.32
N TYR A 104 -1.16 -5.44 -4.96
CA TYR A 104 -1.25 -6.91 -4.99
C TYR A 104 -0.06 -7.55 -5.71
N THR A 105 0.49 -8.62 -5.13
CA THR A 105 1.61 -9.38 -5.72
C THR A 105 1.14 -10.46 -6.70
N THR A 106 -0.04 -11.01 -6.46
CA THR A 106 -0.63 -12.08 -7.27
C THR A 106 -1.85 -11.58 -8.02
N LYS A 107 -2.08 -12.18 -9.19
CA LYS A 107 -3.32 -11.95 -9.93
C LYS A 107 -4.45 -12.75 -9.30
N ARG A 108 -5.67 -12.23 -9.38
CA ARG A 108 -6.88 -12.97 -8.99
C ARG A 108 -6.98 -14.25 -9.81
N VAL A 109 -7.16 -15.39 -9.14
CA VAL A 109 -7.37 -16.67 -9.80
C VAL A 109 -8.82 -16.72 -10.32
N VAL A 110 -8.95 -17.07 -11.60
CA VAL A 110 -10.24 -17.40 -12.22
C VAL A 110 -10.14 -18.87 -12.60
N HIS A 111 -10.94 -19.71 -11.95
CA HIS A 111 -10.98 -21.13 -12.26
C HIS A 111 -11.76 -21.35 -13.56
N SER A 112 -11.16 -22.10 -14.49
CA SER A 112 -11.82 -22.57 -15.71
C SER A 112 -12.54 -23.91 -15.45
N ALA A 113 -13.18 -24.44 -16.50
CA ALA A 113 -13.81 -25.76 -16.45
C ALA A 113 -12.82 -26.86 -16.01
N PRO A 114 -13.29 -27.88 -15.28
CA PRO A 114 -12.44 -29.00 -14.87
C PRO A 114 -11.92 -29.76 -16.09
N GLY A 115 -10.62 -30.09 -16.08
CA GLY A 115 -9.99 -30.89 -17.13
C GLY A 115 -10.42 -32.36 -17.09
N VAL A 116 -10.15 -33.09 -18.18
CA VAL A 116 -10.34 -34.55 -18.22
C VAL A 116 -9.42 -35.19 -17.16
N ARG A 117 -9.95 -36.18 -16.40
CA ARG A 117 -9.35 -36.80 -15.20
C ARG A 117 -9.48 -36.00 -13.90
N ALA A 118 -10.17 -34.85 -13.88
CA ALA A 118 -10.49 -34.16 -12.62
C ALA A 118 -11.44 -34.98 -11.73
N THR A 119 -12.28 -35.82 -12.33
CA THR A 119 -13.24 -36.70 -11.63
C THR A 119 -12.92 -38.17 -11.88
N ARG A 120 -13.29 -39.06 -10.95
CA ARG A 120 -13.05 -40.52 -11.09
C ARG A 120 -13.68 -41.10 -12.35
N GLY A 121 -14.85 -40.59 -12.77
CA GLY A 121 -15.55 -41.03 -13.99
C GLY A 121 -14.85 -40.65 -15.29
N SER A 122 -14.10 -39.54 -15.31
CA SER A 122 -13.35 -39.09 -16.51
C SER A 122 -11.91 -39.60 -16.56
N LYS A 123 -11.50 -40.43 -15.59
CA LYS A 123 -10.11 -40.92 -15.47
C LYS A 123 -9.67 -41.80 -16.64
N PHE A 124 -10.56 -42.63 -17.16
CA PHE A 124 -10.26 -43.65 -18.17
C PHE A 124 -10.56 -43.21 -19.62
N LEU A 125 -11.24 -42.08 -19.83
CA LEU A 125 -11.64 -41.59 -21.15
C LEU A 125 -10.45 -41.06 -21.99
N ALA A 126 -9.33 -40.69 -21.37
CA ALA A 126 -8.17 -40.10 -22.03
C ALA A 126 -6.99 -41.07 -22.21
N GLN A 127 -7.24 -42.39 -22.19
CA GLN A 127 -6.20 -43.42 -22.20
C GLN A 127 -6.29 -44.36 -23.42
N LYS A 128 -7.05 -43.98 -24.44
CA LYS A 128 -7.23 -44.75 -25.67
C LYS A 128 -6.60 -44.03 -26.86
#